data_AF-A0A519Z6B6-F1
#
_entry.id   AF-A0A519Z6B6-F1
#
_cell.length_a   1.000
_cell.length_b   1.000
_cell.length_c   1.000
_cell.angle_alpha   90.00
_cell.angle_beta   90.00
_cell.angle_gamma   90.00
#
_symmetry.space_group_name_H-M   'P 1'
#
loop_
_entity.id
_entity.type
_entity.pdbx_description
1 polymer ?
#
loop_
_entity_poly.entity_id
_entity_poly.type
_entity_poly.pdbx_seq_one_letter_code
_entity_poly.pdbx_strand_id
1 'polypeptide(L)'
;MASLPKAISASSARPSSLVSLAMCGRSKTRSSGSGTMPIRDKRHARSLESTCNKGNPIMSRRHFIASCAVFAALAGFAPISMAEPIPPALQKRVDEYRVKLEKWAANPVVVAAAKASNVSGGLPGMTSAKWTELPDTDPVVKSIGTSAAGKFVDSLDSKEVNKVGVRDKAGNIVAANVKVILYNVAHRPWFKPAIAGTSYQMDQMAKDPTTQVMGVQISTPIKDGAEIVGVMHASITAN
;
A
#
# COMPACT_ATOMS: atom_id res chain seq x y z
N MET A 1 -8.18 -58.30 -11.67
CA MET A 1 -8.97 -58.94 -10.58
C MET A 1 -8.13 -58.92 -9.32
N ALA A 2 -8.49 -58.08 -8.35
CA ALA A 2 -8.12 -58.12 -6.91
C ALA A 2 -8.69 -56.82 -6.31
N SER A 3 -9.96 -56.79 -5.95
CA SER A 3 -10.48 -57.03 -4.58
C SER A 3 -10.09 -55.92 -3.60
N LEU A 4 -11.01 -54.95 -3.46
CA LEU A 4 -11.12 -54.05 -2.31
C LEU A 4 -11.37 -54.85 -1.02
N PRO A 5 -11.10 -54.26 0.16
CA PRO A 5 -12.24 -54.10 1.04
C PRO A 5 -12.30 -52.82 1.91
N LYS A 6 -13.56 -52.47 2.16
CA LYS A 6 -14.20 -51.98 3.40
C LYS A 6 -13.96 -50.54 3.88
N ALA A 7 -15.03 -49.77 3.68
CA ALA A 7 -15.49 -48.66 4.50
C ALA A 7 -15.57 -48.99 5.99
N ILE A 8 -15.27 -48.00 6.84
CA ILE A 8 -15.70 -47.95 8.24
C ILE A 8 -16.59 -46.72 8.41
N SER A 9 -17.68 -47.00 9.12
CA SER A 9 -18.87 -46.19 9.35
C SER A 9 -18.75 -45.36 10.65
N ALA A 10 -19.34 -44.17 10.61
CA ALA A 10 -20.10 -43.43 11.64
C ALA A 10 -19.59 -43.28 13.09
N SER A 11 -19.55 -42.02 13.54
CA SER A 11 -19.93 -41.57 14.89
C SER A 11 -20.32 -40.08 14.78
N SER A 12 -21.57 -39.63 14.77
CA SER A 12 -22.64 -39.67 15.78
C SER A 12 -22.39 -38.82 17.04
N ALA A 13 -23.18 -37.74 17.14
CA ALA A 13 -23.58 -36.99 18.34
C ALA A 13 -22.52 -36.07 18.99
N ARG A 14 -22.79 -34.80 19.37
CA ARG A 14 -24.01 -34.21 19.93
C ARG A 14 -24.15 -32.70 19.63
N PRO A 15 -25.38 -32.15 19.74
CA PRO A 15 -25.69 -30.72 19.75
C PRO A 15 -25.60 -30.14 21.17
N SER A 16 -25.17 -28.89 21.31
CA SER A 16 -25.31 -28.14 22.57
C SER A 16 -25.63 -26.67 22.32
N SER A 17 -26.87 -26.33 22.69
CA SER A 17 -27.33 -25.08 23.29
C SER A 17 -27.11 -23.76 22.55
N LEU A 18 -28.18 -23.40 21.83
CA LEU A 18 -28.86 -22.11 21.98
C LEU A 18 -28.73 -21.54 23.40
N VAL A 19 -28.06 -20.39 23.53
CA VAL A 19 -28.37 -19.42 24.59
C VAL A 19 -28.83 -18.16 23.88
N SER A 20 -30.16 -18.06 23.79
CA SER A 20 -30.89 -16.84 23.48
C SER A 20 -30.78 -15.93 24.70
N LEU A 21 -30.05 -14.82 24.59
CA LEU A 21 -30.17 -13.72 25.54
C LEU A 21 -30.84 -12.54 24.84
N ALA A 22 -32.16 -12.52 24.99
CA ALA A 22 -33.00 -11.39 24.69
C ALA A 22 -32.65 -10.24 25.66
N MET A 23 -31.97 -9.20 25.17
CA MET A 23 -31.94 -7.90 25.83
C MET A 23 -33.00 -7.02 25.18
N CYS A 24 -34.19 -7.04 25.80
CA CYS A 24 -35.27 -6.10 25.58
C CYS A 24 -34.86 -4.74 26.17
N GLY A 25 -34.41 -3.82 25.31
CA GLY A 25 -34.02 -2.46 25.67
C GLY A 25 -34.92 -1.45 24.97
N ARG A 26 -35.93 -0.99 25.70
CA ARG A 26 -37.06 -0.15 25.29
C ARG A 26 -36.67 1.32 25.06
N SER A 27 -37.29 1.91 24.02
CA SER A 27 -37.68 3.32 23.85
C SER A 27 -36.61 4.43 23.76
N LYS A 28 -36.61 5.19 22.65
CA LYS A 28 -37.41 6.44 22.58
C LYS A 28 -37.50 7.00 21.15
N THR A 29 -38.72 7.30 20.78
CA THR A 29 -39.16 8.13 19.66
C THR A 29 -38.67 9.58 19.82
N ARG A 30 -38.16 10.15 18.73
CA ARG A 30 -38.10 11.60 18.40
C ARG A 30 -37.33 11.68 17.07
N SER A 31 -37.65 12.50 16.09
CA SER A 31 -38.73 13.42 15.78
C SER A 31 -38.38 13.86 14.37
N SER A 32 -39.37 13.86 13.48
CA SER A 32 -39.31 14.52 12.19
C SER A 32 -38.74 15.94 12.30
N GLY A 33 -37.71 16.24 11.51
CA GLY A 33 -37.14 17.57 11.33
C GLY A 33 -36.83 17.80 9.87
N SER A 34 -37.89 17.98 9.07
CA SER A 34 -37.84 18.57 7.74
C SER A 34 -37.31 20.00 7.88
N GLY A 35 -36.05 20.21 7.50
CA GLY A 35 -35.37 21.50 7.50
C GLY A 35 -34.94 21.84 6.08
N THR A 36 -35.87 22.41 5.31
CA THR A 36 -35.62 23.11 4.05
C THR A 36 -34.59 24.21 4.31
N MET A 37 -33.36 24.09 3.81
CA MET A 37 -32.42 25.21 3.81
C MET A 37 -32.59 26.05 2.54
N PRO A 38 -32.61 27.39 2.69
CA PRO A 38 -32.84 28.31 1.60
C PRO A 38 -31.62 28.44 0.68
N ILE A 39 -31.93 28.47 -0.61
CA ILE A 39 -31.09 28.99 -1.68
C ILE A 39 -30.54 30.36 -1.25
N ARG A 40 -29.23 30.45 -1.02
CA ARG A 40 -28.53 31.72 -0.81
C ARG A 40 -27.73 32.08 -2.06
N ASP A 41 -28.43 32.73 -2.97
CA ASP A 41 -27.85 33.60 -3.99
C ASP A 41 -27.07 34.72 -3.27
N LYS A 42 -25.76 34.78 -3.50
CA LYS A 42 -24.95 35.99 -3.29
C LYS A 42 -23.91 36.09 -4.39
N ARG A 43 -24.35 36.66 -5.52
CA ARG A 43 -23.61 37.64 -6.30
C ARG A 43 -22.65 38.44 -5.41
N HIS A 44 -21.36 38.26 -5.62
CA HIS A 44 -20.37 39.32 -5.40
C HIS A 44 -19.46 39.40 -6.61
N ALA A 45 -19.86 40.29 -7.52
CA ALA A 45 -18.95 41.01 -8.39
C ALA A 45 -18.04 41.90 -7.54
N ARG A 46 -16.73 41.77 -7.76
CA ARG A 46 -15.62 42.69 -7.42
C ARG A 46 -14.33 41.92 -7.73
N SER A 47 -13.29 42.42 -8.35
CA SER A 47 -12.98 43.73 -8.91
C SER A 47 -11.85 43.47 -9.91
N LEU A 48 -11.93 44.12 -11.06
CA LEU A 48 -10.81 44.21 -12.00
C LEU A 48 -9.70 45.03 -11.34
N GLU A 49 -8.56 44.40 -11.02
CA GLU A 49 -7.31 45.13 -10.84
C GLU A 49 -6.37 44.77 -11.98
N SER A 50 -6.45 45.64 -12.98
CA SER A 50 -5.44 45.89 -13.98
C SER A 50 -4.18 46.42 -13.28
N THR A 51 -3.16 45.59 -13.18
CA THR A 51 -1.78 46.07 -13.09
C THR A 51 -1.06 45.71 -14.38
N CYS A 52 -1.17 46.65 -15.33
CA CYS A 52 -0.15 46.91 -16.32
C CYS A 52 1.17 47.17 -15.60
N ASN A 53 2.18 46.32 -15.78
CA ASN A 53 3.56 46.76 -15.57
C ASN A 53 4.42 46.43 -16.78
N LYS A 54 5.10 47.49 -17.19
CA LYS A 54 5.80 47.75 -18.43
C LYS A 54 7.18 47.12 -18.41
N GLY A 55 7.67 46.79 -19.60
CA GLY A 55 9.10 46.67 -19.86
C GLY A 55 9.52 45.28 -20.33
N ASN A 56 9.05 44.86 -21.51
CA ASN A 56 9.77 43.85 -22.28
C ASN A 56 11.01 44.52 -22.89
N PRO A 57 12.25 44.15 -22.51
CA PRO A 57 13.40 44.51 -23.32
C PRO A 57 13.24 43.84 -24.68
N ILE A 58 13.31 44.63 -25.75
CA ILE A 58 13.36 44.13 -27.13
C ILE A 58 14.71 43.41 -27.28
N MET A 59 14.74 42.13 -26.88
CA MET A 59 15.88 41.26 -27.09
C MET A 59 15.96 40.92 -28.58
N SER A 60 17.08 41.32 -29.17
CA SER A 60 17.45 41.06 -30.55
C SER A 60 17.35 39.56 -30.88
N ARG A 61 16.43 39.21 -31.80
CA ARG A 61 16.19 37.85 -32.33
C ARG A 61 17.46 37.13 -32.81
N ARG A 62 18.55 37.86 -33.06
CA ARG A 62 19.82 37.29 -33.56
C ARG A 62 20.68 36.65 -32.47
N HIS A 63 20.45 36.94 -31.19
CA HIS A 63 21.22 36.35 -30.07
C HIS A 63 20.54 35.11 -29.46
N PHE A 64 19.24 34.92 -29.72
CA PHE A 64 18.48 33.76 -29.25
C PHE A 64 18.79 32.48 -30.05
N ILE A 65 19.15 32.61 -31.33
CA ILE A 65 19.51 31.45 -32.17
C ILE A 65 20.92 30.94 -31.84
N ALA A 66 21.85 31.83 -31.48
CA ALA A 66 23.23 31.44 -31.15
C ALA A 66 23.37 30.77 -29.76
N SER A 67 22.51 31.13 -28.79
CA SER A 67 22.58 30.53 -27.43
C SER A 67 21.92 29.14 -27.33
N CYS A 68 20.99 28.80 -28.22
CA CYS A 68 20.39 27.45 -28.26
C CYS A 68 21.35 26.36 -28.76
N ALA A 69 22.37 26.71 -29.56
CA ALA A 69 23.30 25.73 -30.14
C ALA A 69 24.33 25.20 -29.12
N VAL A 70 24.67 25.97 -28.08
CA VAL A 70 25.66 25.55 -27.07
C VAL A 70 25.04 24.65 -25.98
N PHE A 71 23.75 24.82 -25.67
CA PHE A 71 23.06 23.95 -24.70
C PHE A 71 22.73 22.56 -25.24
N ALA A 72 22.65 22.39 -26.57
CA ALA A 72 22.39 21.09 -27.19
C ALA A 72 23.61 20.14 -27.14
N ALA A 73 24.83 20.66 -26.99
CA ALA A 73 26.04 19.84 -27.01
C ALA A 73 26.41 19.22 -25.64
N LEU A 74 25.85 19.72 -24.53
CA LEU A 74 26.15 19.25 -23.16
C LEU A 74 25.12 18.26 -22.60
N ALA A 75 24.04 17.97 -23.33
CA ALA A 75 23.00 17.02 -22.92
C ALA A 75 23.29 15.54 -23.30
N GLY A 76 24.42 15.26 -23.95
CA GLY A 76 24.72 13.94 -24.55
C GLY A 76 25.29 12.86 -23.61
N PHE A 77 25.61 13.17 -22.36
CA PHE A 77 26.22 12.21 -21.42
C PHE A 77 25.44 12.10 -20.10
N ALA A 78 24.12 11.94 -20.18
CA ALA A 78 23.40 11.40 -19.04
C ALA A 78 23.80 9.92 -18.89
N PRO A 79 24.38 9.48 -17.76
CA PRO A 79 24.66 8.07 -17.54
C PRO A 79 23.33 7.32 -17.59
N ILE A 80 23.18 6.46 -18.60
CA ILE A 80 22.09 5.51 -18.65
C ILE A 80 22.32 4.61 -17.44
N SER A 81 21.51 4.78 -16.39
CA SER A 81 21.51 3.88 -15.24
C SER A 81 21.06 2.51 -15.74
N MET A 82 22.03 1.70 -16.16
CA MET A 82 21.82 0.30 -16.49
C MET A 82 21.39 -0.37 -15.21
N ALA A 83 20.11 -0.71 -15.14
CA ALA A 83 19.56 -1.43 -14.03
C ALA A 83 20.32 -2.75 -13.85
N GLU A 84 20.78 -2.98 -12.63
CA GLU A 84 21.72 -4.06 -12.35
C GLU A 84 20.99 -5.41 -12.39
N PRO A 85 21.46 -6.37 -13.20
CA PRO A 85 20.84 -7.69 -13.28
C PRO A 85 20.92 -8.38 -11.92
N ILE A 86 19.89 -9.14 -11.56
CA ILE A 86 19.83 -9.86 -10.28
C ILE A 86 20.88 -10.99 -10.30
N PRO A 87 21.87 -10.99 -9.40
CA PRO A 87 22.85 -12.08 -9.32
C PRO A 87 22.16 -13.42 -8.99
N PRO A 88 22.62 -14.57 -9.52
CA PRO A 88 21.98 -15.87 -9.27
C PRO A 88 21.83 -16.22 -7.78
N ALA A 89 22.81 -15.84 -6.95
CA ALA A 89 22.75 -16.03 -5.50
C ALA A 89 21.60 -15.24 -4.85
N LEU A 90 21.36 -14.00 -5.31
CA LEU A 90 20.24 -13.19 -4.84
C LEU A 90 18.91 -13.73 -5.37
N GLN A 91 18.84 -14.19 -6.62
CA GLN A 91 17.63 -14.78 -7.18
C GLN A 91 17.17 -15.99 -6.35
N LYS A 92 18.09 -16.87 -5.96
CA LYS A 92 17.77 -17.99 -5.06
C LYS A 92 17.18 -17.51 -3.72
N ARG A 93 17.77 -16.48 -3.12
CA ARG A 93 17.26 -15.86 -1.87
C ARG A 93 15.85 -15.30 -2.09
N VAL A 94 15.62 -14.59 -3.20
CA VAL A 94 14.30 -14.04 -3.57
C VAL A 94 13.25 -15.16 -3.71
N ASP A 95 13.60 -16.27 -4.35
CA ASP A 95 12.71 -17.43 -4.49
C ASP A 95 12.36 -18.06 -3.14
N GLU A 96 13.34 -18.22 -2.24
CA GLU A 96 13.12 -18.69 -0.88
C GLU A 96 12.18 -17.75 -0.10
N TYR A 97 12.39 -16.44 -0.20
CA TYR A 97 11.55 -15.45 0.49
C TYR A 97 10.17 -15.32 -0.13
N ARG A 98 9.98 -15.59 -1.42
CA ARG A 98 8.63 -15.65 -2.02
C ARG A 98 7.77 -16.72 -1.34
N VAL A 99 8.33 -17.92 -1.14
CA VAL A 99 7.64 -19.01 -0.44
C VAL A 99 7.37 -18.66 1.03
N LYS A 100 8.32 -18.00 1.71
CA LYS A 100 8.10 -17.50 3.08
C LYS A 100 7.00 -16.44 3.13
N LEU A 101 7.01 -15.50 2.18
CA LEU A 101 6.05 -14.40 2.10
C LEU A 101 4.63 -14.91 1.90
N GLU A 102 4.44 -15.94 1.08
CA GLU A 102 3.13 -16.61 0.91
C GLU A 102 2.63 -17.21 2.23
N LYS A 103 3.51 -17.85 3.00
CA LYS A 103 3.17 -18.38 4.34
C LYS A 103 2.84 -17.26 5.33
N TRP A 104 3.59 -16.16 5.30
CA TRP A 104 3.36 -15.01 6.18
C TRP A 104 2.07 -14.28 5.83
N ALA A 105 1.76 -14.16 4.54
CA ALA A 105 0.51 -13.56 4.05
C ALA A 105 -0.72 -14.38 4.45
N ALA A 106 -0.58 -15.70 4.63
CA ALA A 106 -1.64 -16.57 5.15
C ALA A 106 -1.81 -16.51 6.68
N ASN A 107 -1.01 -15.71 7.40
CA ASN A 107 -1.15 -15.59 8.86
C ASN A 107 -2.52 -14.98 9.23
N PRO A 108 -3.29 -15.58 10.15
CA PRO A 108 -4.62 -15.08 10.50
C PRO A 108 -4.63 -13.65 11.04
N VAL A 109 -3.55 -13.22 11.72
CA VAL A 109 -3.41 -11.85 12.22
C VAL A 109 -3.29 -10.85 11.06
N VAL A 110 -2.56 -11.22 10.01
CA VAL A 110 -2.40 -10.41 8.79
C VAL A 110 -3.71 -10.33 8.01
N VAL A 111 -4.37 -11.48 7.80
CA VAL A 111 -5.67 -11.57 7.11
C VAL A 111 -6.72 -10.74 7.84
N ALA A 112 -6.83 -10.88 9.17
CA ALA A 112 -7.78 -10.13 9.98
C ALA A 112 -7.55 -8.62 9.90
N ALA A 113 -6.29 -8.17 9.95
CA ALA A 113 -5.94 -6.75 9.85
C ALA A 113 -6.29 -6.18 8.46
N ALA A 114 -5.98 -6.89 7.38
CA ALA A 114 -6.34 -6.47 6.03
C ALA A 114 -7.87 -6.37 5.85
N LYS A 115 -8.63 -7.35 6.36
CA LYS A 115 -10.10 -7.32 6.36
C LYS A 115 -10.65 -6.14 7.14
N ALA A 116 -10.14 -5.88 8.34
CA ALA A 116 -10.57 -4.75 9.15
C ALA A 116 -10.34 -3.42 8.43
N SER A 117 -9.19 -3.24 7.77
CA SER A 117 -8.90 -2.05 6.96
C SER A 117 -9.85 -1.92 5.77
N ASN A 118 -10.19 -3.01 5.08
CA ASN A 118 -11.15 -2.98 3.97
C ASN A 118 -12.55 -2.54 4.43
N VAL A 119 -12.97 -2.94 5.64
CA VAL A 119 -14.27 -2.52 6.20
C VAL A 119 -14.26 -1.02 6.55
N SER A 120 -13.15 -0.50 7.08
CA SER A 120 -13.04 0.93 7.43
C SER A 120 -12.70 1.84 6.25
N GLY A 121 -12.23 1.28 5.13
CA GLY A 121 -11.67 2.04 4.01
C GLY A 121 -10.28 2.63 4.31
N GLY A 122 -9.51 1.98 5.20
CA GLY A 122 -8.26 2.50 5.74
C GLY A 122 -8.46 3.56 6.82
N LEU A 123 -7.46 4.42 7.01
CA LEU A 123 -7.50 5.56 7.94
C LEU A 123 -8.31 6.73 7.33
N PRO A 124 -9.37 7.22 8.01
CA PRO A 124 -10.22 8.28 7.49
C PRO A 124 -9.46 9.57 7.15
N GLY A 125 -9.62 10.05 5.92
CA GLY A 125 -8.98 11.28 5.44
C GLY A 125 -7.45 11.21 5.32
N MET A 126 -6.88 10.00 5.33
CA MET A 126 -5.44 9.81 5.13
C MET A 126 -5.09 9.76 3.64
N THR A 127 -4.13 10.59 3.23
CA THR A 127 -3.58 10.63 1.88
C THR A 127 -2.07 10.45 1.95
N SER A 128 -1.41 10.10 0.84
CA SER A 128 0.06 10.00 0.80
C SER A 128 0.75 11.34 1.13
N ALA A 129 0.13 12.48 0.78
CA ALA A 129 0.64 13.81 1.15
C ALA A 129 0.61 14.00 2.67
N LYS A 130 -0.57 13.81 3.28
CA LYS A 130 -0.75 13.93 4.74
C LYS A 130 0.15 12.97 5.50
N TRP A 131 0.29 11.74 5.03
CA TRP A 131 1.15 10.73 5.63
C TRP A 131 2.63 11.12 5.66
N THR A 132 3.11 11.79 4.60
CA THR A 132 4.51 12.23 4.49
C THR A 132 4.82 13.33 5.51
N GLU A 133 3.84 14.17 5.84
CA GLU A 133 3.96 15.25 6.82
C GLU A 133 3.98 14.76 8.27
N LEU A 134 3.43 13.56 8.55
CA LEU A 134 3.41 13.03 9.91
C LEU A 134 4.81 12.63 10.36
N PRO A 135 5.25 12.95 11.58
CA PRO A 135 6.49 12.42 12.12
C PRO A 135 6.35 10.94 12.49
N ASP A 136 7.47 10.22 12.59
CA ASP A 136 7.50 8.80 12.95
C ASP A 136 7.00 8.57 14.40
N THR A 137 7.06 9.62 15.22
CA THR A 137 6.55 9.60 16.59
C THR A 137 5.04 9.80 16.70
N ASP A 138 4.36 10.14 15.61
CA ASP A 138 2.93 10.40 15.57
C ASP A 138 2.13 9.16 16.03
N PRO A 139 1.09 9.31 16.86
CA PRO A 139 0.29 8.18 17.33
C PRO A 139 -0.31 7.34 16.19
N VAL A 140 -0.70 7.96 15.08
CA VAL A 140 -1.26 7.26 13.92
C VAL A 140 -0.19 6.39 13.25
N VAL A 141 1.01 6.92 13.05
CA VAL A 141 2.14 6.16 12.49
C VAL A 141 2.54 5.03 13.43
N LYS A 142 2.64 5.31 14.74
CA LYS A 142 2.93 4.29 15.76
C LYS A 142 1.87 3.20 15.83
N SER A 143 0.59 3.54 15.61
CA SER A 143 -0.50 2.56 15.66
C SER A 143 -0.33 1.45 14.62
N ILE A 144 0.23 1.77 13.45
CA ILE A 144 0.47 0.81 12.36
C ILE A 144 1.52 -0.22 12.79
N GLY A 145 2.63 0.21 13.39
CA GLY A 145 3.68 -0.68 13.89
C GLY A 145 3.33 -1.40 15.20
N THR A 146 2.52 -0.80 16.07
CA THR A 146 2.16 -1.38 17.38
C THR A 146 0.92 -2.28 17.35
N SER A 147 0.20 -2.32 16.23
CA SER A 147 -0.89 -3.27 15.99
C SER A 147 -0.40 -4.73 16.05
N ALA A 148 -1.32 -5.68 16.23
CA ALA A 148 -0.96 -7.11 16.25
C ALA A 148 -0.26 -7.55 14.94
N ALA A 149 -0.75 -7.06 13.79
CA ALA A 149 -0.10 -7.31 12.50
C ALA A 149 1.23 -6.55 12.38
N GLY A 150 1.32 -5.32 12.89
CA GLY A 150 2.57 -4.55 12.96
C GLY A 150 3.67 -5.28 13.72
N LYS A 151 3.37 -5.78 14.92
CA LYS A 151 4.30 -6.58 15.73
C LYS A 151 4.69 -7.89 15.05
N PHE A 152 3.76 -8.55 14.39
CA PHE A 152 4.08 -9.75 13.61
C PHE A 152 5.06 -9.40 12.48
N VAL A 153 4.78 -8.35 11.71
CA VAL A 153 5.63 -7.90 10.61
C VAL A 153 7.01 -7.45 11.09
N ASP A 154 7.09 -6.77 12.24
CA ASP A 154 8.32 -6.37 12.90
C ASP A 154 9.19 -7.59 13.28
N SER A 155 8.57 -8.69 13.73
CA SER A 155 9.29 -9.93 14.02
C SER A 155 9.90 -10.64 12.79
N LEU A 156 9.51 -10.22 11.58
CA LEU A 156 10.06 -10.75 10.31
C LEU A 156 11.26 -9.94 9.82
N ASP A 157 11.58 -8.82 10.48
CA ASP A 157 12.73 -7.99 10.16
C ASP A 157 14.02 -8.79 10.33
N SER A 158 14.89 -8.71 9.34
CA SER A 158 16.16 -9.45 9.35
C SER A 158 17.18 -8.74 8.48
N LYS A 159 18.46 -9.12 8.58
CA LYS A 159 19.51 -8.55 7.71
C LYS A 159 19.23 -8.75 6.21
N GLU A 160 18.46 -9.77 5.87
CA GLU A 160 18.11 -10.11 4.49
C GLU A 160 16.80 -9.46 4.02
N VAL A 161 15.94 -9.03 4.95
CA VAL A 161 14.64 -8.42 4.66
C VAL A 161 14.56 -7.07 5.37
N ASN A 162 14.67 -6.01 4.58
CA ASN A 162 14.79 -4.66 5.11
C ASN A 162 13.44 -3.97 5.34
N LYS A 163 12.43 -4.36 4.58
CA LYS A 163 11.09 -3.78 4.68
C LYS A 163 10.06 -4.85 4.45
N VAL A 164 9.06 -4.89 5.31
CA VAL A 164 7.88 -5.73 5.15
C VAL A 164 6.66 -4.87 5.47
N GLY A 165 5.63 -4.97 4.63
CA GLY A 165 4.40 -4.22 4.79
C GLY A 165 3.17 -5.00 4.34
N VAL A 166 2.08 -4.80 5.05
CA VAL A 166 0.75 -5.31 4.74
C VAL A 166 -0.08 -4.16 4.20
N ARG A 167 -0.70 -4.38 3.04
CA ARG A 167 -1.59 -3.45 2.36
C ARG A 167 -2.98 -4.03 2.26
N ASP A 168 -3.99 -3.18 2.32
CA ASP A 168 -5.38 -3.55 2.06
C ASP A 168 -5.69 -3.65 0.56
N LYS A 169 -6.94 -3.94 0.20
CA LYS A 169 -7.38 -4.11 -1.20
C LYS A 169 -7.29 -2.81 -2.01
N ALA A 170 -7.40 -1.66 -1.35
CA ALA A 170 -7.27 -0.34 -1.95
C ALA A 170 -5.80 0.13 -2.00
N GLY A 171 -4.85 -0.64 -1.48
CA GLY A 171 -3.43 -0.31 -1.45
C GLY A 171 -3.02 0.61 -0.30
N ASN A 172 -3.88 0.82 0.71
CA ASN A 172 -3.50 1.57 1.91
C ASN A 172 -2.60 0.73 2.82
N ILE A 173 -1.75 1.38 3.61
CA ILE A 173 -0.94 0.68 4.63
C ILE A 173 -1.79 0.26 5.82
N VAL A 174 -1.60 -1.00 6.24
CA VAL A 174 -2.30 -1.61 7.38
C VAL A 174 -1.30 -1.90 8.51
N ALA A 175 -0.15 -2.48 8.16
CA ALA A 175 0.94 -2.79 9.07
C ALA A 175 2.27 -2.69 8.33
N ALA A 176 3.33 -2.27 9.03
CA ALA A 176 4.70 -2.24 8.50
C ALA A 176 5.71 -2.33 9.65
N ASN A 177 6.90 -2.87 9.37
CA ASN A 177 8.05 -2.81 10.30
C ASN A 177 8.63 -1.39 10.39
N VAL A 178 8.70 -0.69 9.25
CA VAL A 178 9.18 0.69 9.16
C VAL A 178 8.17 1.60 8.49
N LYS A 179 8.22 2.91 8.80
CA LYS A 179 7.36 3.88 8.14
C LYS A 179 7.70 3.96 6.65
N VAL A 180 6.71 3.61 5.83
CA VAL A 180 6.79 3.68 4.37
C VAL A 180 6.64 5.12 3.87
N ILE A 181 7.21 5.45 2.71
CA ILE A 181 7.04 6.80 2.12
C ILE A 181 5.60 7.03 1.68
N LEU A 182 4.96 6.01 1.10
CA LEU A 182 3.62 6.12 0.54
C LEU A 182 2.59 5.37 1.38
N TYR A 183 1.57 6.09 1.83
CA TYR A 183 0.40 5.54 2.48
C TYR A 183 -0.43 4.67 1.53
N ASN A 184 -0.70 5.16 0.31
CA ASN A 184 -1.41 4.41 -0.71
C ASN A 184 -0.49 4.06 -1.91
N VAL A 185 -0.52 2.80 -2.34
CA VAL A 185 0.35 2.25 -3.41
C VAL A 185 -0.42 1.57 -4.53
N ALA A 186 -1.73 1.82 -4.68
CA ALA A 186 -2.57 1.15 -5.67
C ALA A 186 -2.04 1.23 -7.12
N HIS A 187 -1.35 2.32 -7.44
CA HIS A 187 -0.78 2.57 -8.76
C HIS A 187 0.58 1.88 -9.00
N ARG A 188 1.22 1.32 -7.97
CA ARG A 188 2.57 0.77 -8.06
C ARG A 188 2.59 -0.54 -8.87
N PRO A 189 3.65 -0.79 -9.67
CA PRO A 189 3.72 -1.97 -10.53
C PRO A 189 3.75 -3.28 -9.76
N TRP A 190 4.28 -3.30 -8.53
CA TRP A 190 4.31 -4.47 -7.67
C TRP A 190 2.97 -4.75 -6.96
N PHE A 191 2.06 -3.78 -6.89
CA PHE A 191 0.78 -3.96 -6.20
C PHE A 191 -0.29 -4.55 -7.12
N LYS A 192 -0.42 -4.02 -8.35
CA LYS A 192 -1.43 -4.43 -9.34
C LYS A 192 -1.50 -5.94 -9.62
N PRO A 193 -0.40 -6.63 -9.94
CA PRO A 193 -0.43 -8.09 -10.16
C PRO A 193 -0.78 -8.86 -8.89
N ALA A 194 -0.24 -8.44 -7.73
CA ALA A 194 -0.49 -9.11 -6.46
C ALA A 194 -1.96 -9.04 -6.05
N ILE A 195 -2.60 -7.86 -6.18
CA ILE A 195 -4.04 -7.74 -5.88
C ILE A 195 -4.93 -8.45 -6.91
N ALA A 196 -4.43 -8.67 -8.13
CA ALA A 196 -5.08 -9.51 -9.13
C ALA A 196 -4.88 -11.02 -8.87
N GLY A 197 -4.10 -11.40 -7.86
CA GLY A 197 -3.91 -12.79 -7.42
C GLY A 197 -2.59 -13.43 -7.81
N THR A 198 -1.71 -12.68 -8.46
CA THR A 198 -0.41 -13.16 -8.95
C THR A 198 0.73 -12.53 -8.17
N SER A 199 1.55 -13.34 -7.49
CA SER A 199 2.76 -12.86 -6.84
C SER A 199 3.65 -12.11 -7.85
N TYR A 200 4.29 -11.03 -7.41
CA TYR A 200 5.17 -10.21 -8.25
C TYR A 200 6.59 -10.18 -7.68
N GLN A 201 7.55 -10.11 -8.60
CA GLN A 201 8.96 -9.88 -8.35
C GLN A 201 9.42 -8.76 -9.28
N MET A 202 10.24 -7.85 -8.75
CA MET A 202 10.92 -6.85 -9.56
C MET A 202 12.03 -7.52 -10.39
N ASP A 203 12.09 -7.23 -11.69
CA ASP A 203 13.01 -7.90 -12.63
C ASP A 203 14.48 -7.52 -12.44
N GLN A 204 14.73 -6.38 -11.79
CA GLN A 204 16.05 -5.78 -11.65
C GLN A 204 16.25 -5.28 -10.22
N MET A 205 17.51 -5.17 -9.80
CA MET A 205 17.80 -4.56 -8.51
C MET A 205 17.64 -3.05 -8.57
N ALA A 206 17.07 -2.47 -7.52
CA ALA A 206 16.94 -1.03 -7.39
C ALA A 206 17.08 -0.60 -5.93
N LYS A 207 17.48 0.65 -5.70
CA LYS A 207 17.43 1.24 -4.37
C LYS A 207 15.97 1.39 -3.97
N ASP A 208 15.64 0.86 -2.81
CA ASP A 208 14.33 1.09 -2.23
C ASP A 208 14.20 2.58 -1.86
N PRO A 209 13.14 3.29 -2.29
CA PRO A 209 13.04 4.72 -2.04
C PRO A 209 12.97 5.07 -0.56
N THR A 210 12.44 4.18 0.30
CA THR A 210 12.31 4.43 1.75
C THR A 210 13.64 4.23 2.46
N THR A 211 14.31 3.11 2.21
CA THR A 211 15.48 2.70 2.98
C THR A 211 16.81 3.01 2.30
N GLN A 212 16.78 3.37 1.01
CA GLN A 212 17.94 3.60 0.15
C GLN A 212 18.88 2.37 -0.02
N VAL A 213 18.42 1.20 0.42
CA VAL A 213 19.14 -0.07 0.32
C VAL A 213 18.86 -0.72 -1.03
N MET A 214 19.91 -1.25 -1.66
CA MET A 214 19.81 -2.01 -2.92
C MET A 214 19.15 -3.36 -2.67
N GLY A 215 18.16 -3.71 -3.49
CA GLY A 215 17.48 -4.98 -3.35
C GLY A 215 16.43 -5.26 -4.41
N VAL A 216 15.68 -6.34 -4.17
CA VAL A 216 14.58 -6.79 -5.02
C VAL A 216 13.28 -6.71 -4.23
N GLN A 217 12.28 -6.06 -4.82
CA GLN A 217 10.94 -6.00 -4.23
C GLN A 217 10.11 -7.20 -4.67
N ILE A 218 9.45 -7.83 -3.71
CA ILE A 218 8.50 -8.92 -3.93
C ILE A 218 7.17 -8.62 -3.28
N SER A 219 6.09 -9.15 -3.85
CA SER A 219 4.75 -9.04 -3.28
C SER A 219 3.93 -10.29 -3.54
N THR A 220 3.00 -10.58 -2.63
CA THR A 220 2.10 -11.72 -2.73
C THR A 220 0.68 -11.34 -2.28
N PRO A 221 -0.38 -11.89 -2.88
CA PRO A 221 -1.74 -11.72 -2.40
C PRO A 221 -1.94 -12.26 -0.98
N ILE A 222 -2.68 -11.51 -0.18
CA ILE A 222 -3.23 -11.98 1.09
C ILE A 222 -4.62 -12.55 0.78
N LYS A 223 -4.82 -13.84 1.05
CA LYS A 223 -6.05 -14.56 0.73
C LYS A 223 -6.82 -14.91 1.99
N ASP A 224 -8.13 -14.70 1.97
CA ASP A 224 -9.10 -15.25 2.92
C ASP A 224 -9.96 -16.29 2.18
N GLY A 225 -9.54 -17.55 2.22
CA GLY A 225 -10.07 -18.60 1.35
C GLY A 225 -9.78 -18.29 -0.12
N ALA A 226 -10.83 -18.06 -0.92
CA ALA A 226 -10.71 -17.73 -2.34
C ALA A 226 -10.63 -16.21 -2.61
N GLU A 227 -10.97 -15.37 -1.63
CA GLU A 227 -10.98 -13.91 -1.80
C GLU A 227 -9.60 -13.31 -1.52
N ILE A 228 -9.16 -12.36 -2.35
CA ILE A 228 -7.98 -11.54 -2.08
C ILE A 228 -8.40 -10.32 -1.27
N VAL A 229 -7.89 -10.24 -0.04
CA VAL A 229 -8.21 -9.18 0.91
C VAL A 229 -7.09 -8.13 1.03
N GLY A 230 -5.92 -8.38 0.44
CA GLY A 230 -4.82 -7.42 0.49
C GLY A 230 -3.57 -7.92 -0.21
N VAL A 231 -2.46 -7.23 0.02
CA VAL A 231 -1.14 -7.57 -0.52
C VAL A 231 -0.09 -7.46 0.58
N MET A 232 0.75 -8.48 0.71
CA MET A 232 1.96 -8.42 1.53
C MET A 232 3.15 -8.10 0.61
N HIS A 233 3.97 -7.13 1.01
CA HIS A 233 5.11 -6.64 0.25
C HIS A 233 6.37 -6.76 1.10
N ALA A 234 7.48 -7.16 0.49
CA ALA A 234 8.78 -7.20 1.13
C ALA A 234 9.90 -6.72 0.20
N SER A 235 10.98 -6.22 0.79
CA SER A 235 12.22 -5.84 0.10
C SER A 235 13.37 -6.72 0.56
N ILE A 236 13.91 -7.51 -0.36
CA ILE A 236 15.03 -8.43 -0.12
C ILE A 236 16.34 -7.73 -0.46
N THR A 237 17.25 -7.66 0.50
CA THR A 237 18.49 -6.91 0.36
C THR A 237 19.54 -7.65 -0.47
N ALA A 238 20.22 -6.92 -1.36
CA ALA A 238 21.42 -7.36 -2.04
C ALA A 238 22.65 -7.20 -1.14
N ASN A 239 22.75 -8.05 -0.12
CA ASN A 239 23.95 -8.24 0.72
C ASN A 239 24.73 -9.47 0.26
#